data_AF-A0A0H2R222-F1
#
_entry.id   AF-A0A0H2R222-F1
#
_cell.length_a   1.000
_cell.length_b   1.000
_cell.length_c   1.000
_cell.angle_alpha   90.00
_cell.angle_beta   90.00
_cell.angle_gamma   90.00
#
_symmetry.space_group_name_H-M   'P 1'
#
loop_
_entity.id
_entity.type
_entity.pdbx_description
1 polymer ?
#
loop_
_entity_poly.entity_id
_entity_poly.type
_entity_poly.pdbx_seq_one_letter_code
_entity_poly.pdbx_strand_id
1 'polypeptide(L)'
;MLLDLLIKLPNLSSFELEVYDAGKWSGDEALPVTVCPEITSFKLRVQGIYMHTFPVGGSCMEEFMNAIRMPSLESYSISIETNGLGESESKSIVWSQGTGALSRALLPEHFSQSARMRSLYYDLRYNWEYSRMDDEPKVLLGASELHVPLDRFIHAATLIISSFVQVLFTHNFDNKDSKSTDINKPHLRELRFIGCENMTSAHLKRTIDSLELLGAWDDIETVMVQECEHLNYEDVIAVVGDKRLQYFC
;
A
#
# COMPACT_ATOMS: atom_id res chain seq x y z
N MET A 1 -1.07 26.88 5.53
CA MET A 1 -0.72 25.49 5.15
C MET A 1 -1.96 24.72 4.73
N LEU A 2 -1.81 23.58 4.03
CA LEU A 2 -2.94 22.73 3.61
C LEU A 2 -3.84 22.30 4.78
N LEU A 3 -3.25 21.98 5.94
CA LEU A 3 -3.98 21.62 7.15
C LEU A 3 -4.93 22.75 7.62
N ASP A 4 -4.49 24.00 7.60
CA ASP A 4 -5.34 25.16 7.95
C ASP A 4 -6.54 25.32 7.00
N LEU A 5 -6.37 24.92 5.73
CA LEU A 5 -7.44 24.95 4.75
C LEU A 5 -8.49 23.88 5.08
N LEU A 6 -8.07 22.66 5.43
CA LEU A 6 -8.97 21.57 5.79
C LEU A 6 -9.86 21.93 6.99
N ILE A 7 -9.31 22.62 7.99
CA ILE A 7 -10.07 23.12 9.16
C ILE A 7 -11.19 24.09 8.73
N LYS A 8 -10.97 24.88 7.68
CA LYS A 8 -11.93 25.87 7.17
C LYS A 8 -12.99 25.25 6.25
N LEU A 9 -12.90 23.96 5.96
CA LEU A 9 -13.80 23.22 5.08
C LEU A 9 -14.56 22.15 5.89
N PRO A 10 -15.42 22.54 6.84
CA PRO A 10 -16.03 21.60 7.79
C PRO A 10 -16.95 20.57 7.12
N ASN A 11 -17.45 20.84 5.91
CA ASN A 11 -18.35 19.95 5.18
C ASN A 11 -17.64 19.12 4.10
N LEU A 12 -16.31 19.08 4.10
CA LEU A 12 -15.53 18.34 3.12
C LEU A 12 -15.61 16.83 3.42
N SER A 13 -16.36 16.10 2.60
CA SER A 13 -16.55 14.65 2.76
C SER A 13 -15.58 13.80 1.94
N SER A 14 -15.11 14.34 0.81
CA SER A 14 -14.13 13.70 -0.05
C SER A 14 -12.95 14.65 -0.28
N PHE A 15 -11.74 14.14 -0.12
CA PHE A 15 -10.53 14.91 -0.32
C PHE A 15 -9.55 14.13 -1.21
N GLU A 16 -9.01 14.79 -2.22
CA GLU A 16 -7.97 14.24 -3.09
C GLU A 16 -6.73 15.15 -2.98
N LEU A 17 -5.59 14.53 -2.66
CA LEU A 17 -4.31 15.19 -2.56
C LEU A 17 -3.34 14.57 -3.56
N GLU A 18 -2.72 15.41 -4.36
CA GLU A 18 -1.65 15.03 -5.28
C GLU A 18 -0.34 15.69 -4.85
N VAL A 19 0.69 14.89 -4.64
CA VAL A 19 1.99 15.32 -4.16
C VAL A 19 3.06 14.91 -5.16
N TYR A 20 3.94 15.86 -5.47
CA TYR A 20 5.10 15.67 -6.32
C TYR A 20 6.35 15.70 -5.46
N ASP A 21 7.33 14.83 -5.77
CA ASP A 21 8.68 14.88 -5.20
C ASP A 21 8.71 14.78 -3.65
N ALA A 22 7.84 13.94 -3.10
CA ALA A 22 7.60 13.79 -1.66
C ALA A 22 8.83 13.32 -0.83
N GLY A 23 9.95 12.98 -1.49
CA GLY A 23 11.18 12.53 -0.82
C GLY A 23 12.13 13.66 -0.41
N LYS A 24 11.95 14.90 -0.89
CA LYS A 24 12.98 15.95 -0.76
C LYS A 24 12.81 16.94 0.40
N TRP A 25 11.75 16.83 1.19
CA TRP A 25 11.47 17.79 2.25
C TRP A 25 11.58 17.14 3.64
N SER A 26 12.58 17.59 4.41
CA SER A 26 12.66 17.42 5.86
C SER A 26 12.41 18.78 6.51
N GLY A 27 11.28 18.95 7.21
CA GLY A 27 11.07 20.05 8.13
C GLY A 27 11.34 19.56 9.54
N ASP A 28 12.07 20.32 10.36
CA ASP A 28 12.31 19.93 11.76
C ASP A 28 11.08 20.16 12.67
N GLU A 29 10.03 20.82 12.16
CA GLU A 29 8.84 21.19 12.92
C GLU A 29 7.69 20.20 12.71
N ALA A 30 7.27 19.55 13.79
CA ALA A 30 6.09 18.69 13.78
C ALA A 30 4.83 19.48 13.36
N LEU A 31 4.11 18.93 12.38
CA LEU A 31 2.85 19.52 11.91
C LEU A 31 1.76 19.41 12.99
N PRO A 32 0.89 20.43 13.14
CA PRO A 32 -0.18 20.39 14.12
C PRO A 32 -1.23 19.35 13.76
N VAL A 33 -1.65 18.57 14.73
CA VAL A 33 -2.71 17.56 14.55
C VAL A 33 -4.01 18.25 14.11
N THR A 34 -4.57 17.80 12.99
CA THR A 34 -5.75 18.36 12.36
C THR A 34 -6.81 17.29 12.20
N VAL A 35 -7.96 17.47 12.87
CA VAL A 35 -9.07 16.53 12.83
C VAL A 35 -10.08 16.94 11.78
N CYS A 36 -10.35 16.03 10.84
CA CYS A 36 -11.29 16.18 9.75
C CYS A 36 -12.43 15.14 9.90
N PRO A 37 -13.44 15.41 10.74
CA PRO A 37 -14.45 14.42 11.12
C PRO A 37 -15.42 14.07 9.99
N GLU A 38 -15.59 14.94 9.00
CA GLU A 38 -16.53 14.73 7.89
C GLU A 38 -15.90 13.98 6.70
N ILE A 39 -14.56 13.88 6.63
CA ILE A 39 -13.90 13.17 5.52
C ILE A 39 -14.16 11.67 5.66
N THR A 40 -14.94 11.13 4.72
CA THR A 40 -15.24 9.70 4.59
C THR A 40 -14.47 9.04 3.45
N SER A 41 -13.98 9.83 2.49
CA SER A 41 -13.18 9.35 1.36
C SER A 41 -11.91 10.18 1.23
N PHE A 42 -10.75 9.52 1.25
CA PHE A 42 -9.47 10.19 1.03
C PHE A 42 -8.69 9.49 -0.08
N LYS A 43 -8.17 10.27 -1.02
CA LYS A 43 -7.35 9.79 -2.13
C LYS A 43 -6.04 10.54 -2.16
N LEU A 44 -4.95 9.78 -2.13
CA LEU A 44 -3.59 10.29 -2.15
C LEU A 44 -2.90 9.78 -3.40
N ARG A 45 -2.41 10.72 -4.21
CA ARG A 45 -1.60 10.48 -5.39
C ARG A 45 -0.19 11.00 -5.13
N VAL A 46 0.80 10.14 -5.30
CA VAL A 46 2.20 10.49 -5.10
C VAL A 46 2.97 10.20 -6.37
N GLN A 47 3.55 11.24 -6.96
CA GLN A 47 4.19 11.16 -8.27
C GLN A 47 5.69 11.37 -8.21
N GLY A 48 6.38 10.69 -9.13
CA GLY A 48 7.80 10.85 -9.38
C GLY A 48 8.71 10.48 -8.21
N ILE A 49 8.30 9.53 -7.36
CA ILE A 49 9.14 9.10 -6.23
C ILE A 49 10.30 8.25 -6.73
N TYR A 50 11.50 8.56 -6.24
CA TYR A 50 12.66 7.68 -6.33
C TYR A 50 12.77 6.85 -5.04
N MET A 51 12.33 5.59 -5.08
CA MET A 51 12.27 4.74 -3.87
C MET A 51 13.64 4.53 -3.21
N HIS A 52 14.71 4.53 -4.00
CA HIS A 52 16.07 4.34 -3.50
C HIS A 52 16.58 5.49 -2.62
N THR A 53 15.94 6.66 -2.68
CA THR A 53 16.25 7.81 -1.82
C THR A 53 15.18 8.06 -0.76
N PHE A 54 14.13 7.24 -0.70
CA PHE A 54 13.05 7.48 0.26
C PHE A 54 13.55 7.21 1.68
N PRO A 55 13.42 8.16 2.61
CA PRO A 55 13.96 8.00 3.96
C PRO A 55 13.14 6.98 4.74
N VAL A 56 13.79 6.25 5.66
CA VAL A 56 13.13 5.23 6.51
C VAL A 56 12.20 5.86 7.56
N GLY A 57 12.23 7.18 7.72
CA GLY A 57 11.29 7.96 8.53
C GLY A 57 11.57 9.46 8.39
N GLY A 58 10.69 10.29 8.96
CA GLY A 58 10.81 11.75 8.93
C GLY A 58 10.59 12.35 7.55
N SER A 59 9.84 11.66 6.68
CA SER A 59 9.41 12.25 5.41
C SER A 59 8.29 13.26 5.65
N CYS A 60 8.22 14.32 4.85
CA CYS A 60 7.09 15.27 4.93
C CYS A 60 5.72 14.60 4.75
N MET A 61 5.69 13.49 3.99
CA MET A 61 4.48 12.68 3.81
C MET A 61 4.09 11.97 5.10
N GLU A 62 5.06 11.37 5.79
CA GLU A 62 4.83 10.75 7.10
C GLU A 62 4.34 11.77 8.11
N GLU A 63 4.96 12.94 8.18
CA GLU A 63 4.52 14.02 9.07
C GLU A 63 3.10 14.49 8.75
N PHE A 64 2.80 14.70 7.46
CA PHE A 64 1.47 15.11 7.01
C PHE A 64 0.42 14.06 7.36
N MET A 65 0.69 12.79 7.02
CA MET A 65 -0.21 11.68 7.31
C MET A 65 -0.38 11.46 8.81
N ASN A 66 0.67 11.67 9.61
CA ASN A 66 0.59 11.64 11.07
C ASN A 66 -0.12 12.85 11.69
N ALA A 67 -0.22 13.98 11.00
CA ALA A 67 -0.92 15.16 11.49
C ALA A 67 -2.43 15.12 11.17
N ILE A 68 -2.82 14.62 10.00
CA ILE A 68 -4.24 14.53 9.62
C ILE A 68 -4.93 13.37 10.36
N ARG A 69 -6.14 13.62 10.88
CA ARG A 69 -6.97 12.62 11.56
C ARG A 69 -8.34 12.58 10.92
N MET A 70 -8.73 11.44 10.36
CA MET A 70 -10.00 11.25 9.65
C MET A 70 -10.82 10.14 10.31
N PRO A 71 -11.47 10.40 11.47
CA PRO A 71 -12.15 9.36 12.26
C PRO A 71 -13.36 8.74 11.54
N SER A 72 -13.90 9.40 10.52
CA SER A 72 -15.01 8.89 9.71
C SER A 72 -14.58 8.25 8.40
N LEU A 73 -13.27 8.05 8.18
CA LEU A 73 -12.75 7.54 6.92
C LEU A 73 -13.30 6.13 6.63
N GLU A 74 -14.03 5.98 5.54
CA GLU A 74 -14.61 4.72 5.07
C GLU A 74 -13.83 4.14 3.89
N SER A 75 -13.30 5.00 3.02
CA SER A 75 -12.53 4.60 1.84
C SER A 75 -11.22 5.37 1.76
N TYR A 76 -10.11 4.64 1.63
CA TYR A 76 -8.79 5.22 1.42
C TYR A 76 -8.16 4.69 0.14
N SER A 77 -7.60 5.58 -0.67
CA SER A 77 -6.93 5.25 -1.92
C SER A 77 -5.53 5.83 -1.93
N ILE A 78 -4.55 4.99 -2.20
CA ILE A 78 -3.15 5.34 -2.43
C ILE A 78 -2.82 5.02 -3.88
N SER A 79 -2.26 5.99 -4.59
CA SER A 79 -1.71 5.79 -5.93
C SER A 79 -0.30 6.36 -5.96
N ILE A 80 0.68 5.54 -6.31
CA ILE A 80 2.10 5.85 -6.28
C ILE A 80 2.64 5.62 -7.68
N GLU A 81 3.25 6.64 -8.24
CA GLU A 81 4.05 6.54 -9.45
C GLU A 81 5.53 6.67 -9.06
N THR A 82 6.30 5.61 -9.35
CA THR A 82 7.74 5.56 -9.06
C THR A 82 8.56 5.80 -10.31
N ASN A 83 9.70 6.46 -10.11
CA ASN A 83 10.78 6.62 -11.09
C ASN A 83 11.96 5.74 -10.71
N GLY A 84 12.57 5.09 -11.71
CA GLY A 84 13.78 4.29 -11.56
C GLY A 84 13.55 2.98 -10.81
N LEU A 85 13.84 1.87 -11.49
CA LEU A 85 13.87 0.55 -10.88
C LEU A 85 15.27 0.16 -10.41
N GLY A 86 15.34 -0.84 -9.54
CA GLY A 86 16.61 -1.44 -9.19
C GLY A 86 17.21 -2.19 -10.38
N GLU A 87 18.26 -1.63 -10.98
CA GLU A 87 19.01 -2.26 -12.09
C GLU A 87 19.86 -3.47 -11.64
N SER A 88 20.03 -3.65 -10.33
CA SER A 88 20.78 -4.75 -9.72
C SER A 88 19.99 -5.29 -8.54
N GLU A 89 20.25 -6.54 -8.15
CA GLU A 89 19.62 -7.17 -6.97
C GLU A 89 19.79 -6.30 -5.71
N SER A 90 20.98 -5.75 -5.48
CA SER A 90 21.23 -4.82 -4.36
C SER A 90 20.35 -3.56 -4.43
N LYS A 91 20.16 -2.98 -5.63
CA LYS A 91 19.27 -1.84 -5.81
C LYS A 91 17.79 -2.24 -5.64
N SER A 92 17.40 -3.44 -6.06
CA SER A 92 16.04 -3.97 -5.84
C SER A 92 15.73 -4.14 -4.36
N ILE A 93 16.68 -4.62 -3.55
CA ILE A 93 16.53 -4.72 -2.09
C ILE A 93 16.31 -3.32 -1.48
N VAL A 94 17.15 -2.35 -1.84
CA VAL A 94 17.00 -0.96 -1.36
C VAL A 94 15.67 -0.36 -1.81
N TRP A 95 15.24 -0.65 -3.04
CA TRP A 95 13.95 -0.22 -3.58
C TRP A 95 12.79 -0.80 -2.76
N SER A 96 12.82 -2.12 -2.45
CA SER A 96 11.81 -2.78 -1.61
C SER A 96 11.78 -2.25 -0.17
N GLN A 97 12.95 -1.91 0.39
CA GLN A 97 13.01 -1.23 1.69
C GLN A 97 12.35 0.16 1.62
N GLY A 98 12.59 0.90 0.53
CA GLY A 98 11.95 2.17 0.26
C GLY A 98 10.43 2.06 0.15
N THR A 99 9.90 1.03 -0.51
CA THR A 99 8.44 0.80 -0.56
C THR A 99 7.88 0.52 0.83
N GLY A 100 8.54 -0.31 1.64
CA GLY A 100 8.11 -0.56 3.01
C GLY A 100 8.11 0.70 3.90
N ALA A 101 9.12 1.57 3.75
CA ALA A 101 9.14 2.86 4.42
C ALA A 101 8.00 3.78 3.96
N LEU A 102 7.80 3.90 2.64
CA LEU A 102 6.74 4.72 2.07
C LEU A 102 5.34 4.21 2.47
N SER A 103 5.07 2.91 2.34
CA SER A 103 3.79 2.33 2.74
C SER A 103 3.45 2.63 4.20
N ARG A 104 4.45 2.63 5.10
CA ARG A 104 4.27 3.00 6.51
C ARG A 104 4.02 4.49 6.71
N ALA A 105 4.69 5.34 5.94
CA ALA A 105 4.43 6.78 5.94
C ALA A 105 3.00 7.11 5.46
N LEU A 106 2.49 6.36 4.47
CA LEU A 106 1.15 6.53 3.89
C LEU A 106 0.04 5.85 4.69
N LEU A 107 0.36 4.88 5.54
CA LEU A 107 -0.57 4.16 6.41
C LEU A 107 -0.19 4.40 7.88
N PRO A 108 -0.46 5.61 8.40
CA PRO A 108 -0.04 6.00 9.74
C PRO A 108 -0.75 5.19 10.83
N GLU A 109 -0.13 5.04 12.00
CA GLU A 109 -0.58 4.08 13.03
C GLU A 109 -2.04 4.25 13.45
N HIS A 110 -2.50 5.50 13.53
CA HIS A 110 -3.85 5.82 13.96
C HIS A 110 -4.94 5.40 12.97
N PHE A 111 -4.61 4.98 11.74
CA PHE A 111 -5.58 4.37 10.82
C PHE A 111 -6.08 3.02 11.35
N SER A 112 -5.27 2.31 12.15
CA SER A 112 -5.72 1.12 12.88
C SER A 112 -6.86 1.42 13.87
N GLN A 113 -7.07 2.69 14.25
CA GLN A 113 -8.14 3.12 15.13
C GLN A 113 -9.40 3.56 14.35
N SER A 114 -9.32 3.63 13.02
CA SER A 114 -10.45 4.00 12.17
C SER A 114 -11.38 2.80 11.98
N ALA A 115 -12.26 2.57 12.95
CA ALA A 115 -13.25 1.48 12.92
C ALA A 115 -14.25 1.56 11.75
N ARG A 116 -14.29 2.69 11.04
CA ARG A 116 -15.17 2.91 9.89
C ARG A 116 -14.51 2.60 8.55
N MET A 117 -13.19 2.39 8.51
CA MET A 117 -12.49 2.08 7.26
C MET A 117 -12.97 0.73 6.72
N ARG A 118 -13.58 0.73 5.54
CA ARG A 118 -14.12 -0.46 4.87
C ARG A 118 -13.23 -0.93 3.74
N SER A 119 -12.64 0.01 3.00
CA SER A 119 -11.87 -0.29 1.80
C SER A 119 -10.56 0.48 1.73
N LEU A 120 -9.51 -0.23 1.31
CA LEU A 120 -8.22 0.32 0.95
C LEU A 120 -7.93 -0.03 -0.52
N TYR A 121 -7.57 0.98 -1.31
CA TYR A 121 -7.07 0.81 -2.68
C TYR A 121 -5.60 1.21 -2.72
N TYR A 122 -4.75 0.34 -3.24
CA TYR A 122 -3.31 0.53 -3.33
C TYR A 122 -2.87 0.31 -4.77
N ASP A 123 -2.37 1.35 -5.41
CA ASP A 123 -2.01 1.34 -6.83
C ASP A 123 -0.57 1.82 -6.99
N LEU A 124 0.29 0.91 -7.43
CA LEU A 124 1.69 1.19 -7.67
C LEU A 124 1.97 1.06 -9.16
N ARG A 125 2.44 2.16 -9.75
CA ARG A 125 2.74 2.29 -11.18
C ARG A 125 4.19 2.66 -11.42
N TYR A 126 4.71 2.21 -12.56
CA TYR A 126 6.03 2.60 -13.04
C TYR A 126 5.90 3.66 -14.13
N ASN A 127 6.63 4.78 -13.99
CA ASN A 127 6.68 5.78 -15.03
C ASN A 127 7.64 5.33 -16.16
N TRP A 128 7.07 4.75 -17.21
CA TRP A 128 7.84 4.26 -18.36
C TRP A 128 8.46 5.36 -19.23
N GLU A 129 8.01 6.61 -19.11
CA GLU A 129 8.51 7.71 -19.94
C GLU A 129 9.98 8.03 -19.63
N TYR A 130 10.39 7.88 -18.37
CA TYR A 130 11.78 8.06 -17.94
C TYR A 130 12.69 6.87 -18.29
N SER A 131 12.11 5.68 -18.50
CA SER A 131 12.87 4.47 -18.85
C SER A 131 13.36 4.45 -20.30
N ARG A 132 12.82 5.28 -21.19
CA ARG A 132 13.14 5.25 -22.63
C ARG A 132 14.54 5.77 -22.98
N MET A 133 15.28 6.29 -22.01
CA MET A 133 16.64 6.80 -22.19
C MET A 133 17.72 5.71 -22.03
N ASP A 134 17.40 4.60 -21.34
CA ASP A 134 18.31 3.48 -21.11
C ASP A 134 17.84 2.24 -21.89
N ASP A 135 18.78 1.45 -22.42
CA ASP A 135 18.51 0.22 -23.17
C ASP A 135 17.48 -0.68 -22.45
N GLU A 136 16.63 -1.36 -23.23
CA GLU A 136 15.48 -2.18 -22.76
C GLU A 136 15.65 -2.74 -21.34
N PRO A 137 14.69 -2.51 -20.41
CA PRO A 137 14.76 -3.01 -19.04
C PRO A 137 14.67 -4.53 -19.04
N LYS A 138 15.82 -5.18 -19.26
CA LYS A 138 15.98 -6.62 -19.29
C LYS A 138 16.07 -7.11 -17.84
N VAL A 139 14.90 -7.51 -17.30
CA VAL A 139 14.77 -8.76 -16.51
C VAL A 139 14.86 -8.70 -14.97
N LEU A 140 14.97 -7.56 -14.25
CA LEU A 140 15.04 -7.61 -12.76
C LEU A 140 13.81 -7.12 -11.97
N LEU A 141 12.63 -7.07 -12.59
CA LEU A 141 11.37 -6.83 -11.85
C LEU A 141 11.11 -7.88 -10.76
N GLY A 142 11.61 -9.11 -10.93
CA GLY A 142 11.34 -10.23 -10.01
C GLY A 142 11.96 -10.12 -8.61
N ALA A 143 12.87 -9.17 -8.38
CA ALA A 143 13.48 -8.96 -7.05
C ALA A 143 12.88 -7.76 -6.28
N SER A 144 12.09 -6.93 -6.96
CA SER A 144 11.47 -5.75 -6.34
C SER A 144 10.13 -6.13 -5.73
N GLU A 145 9.83 -5.60 -4.54
CA GLU A 145 8.67 -5.97 -3.75
C GLU A 145 7.96 -4.73 -3.22
N LEU A 146 6.63 -4.73 -3.29
CA LEU A 146 5.77 -3.79 -2.60
C LEU A 146 5.41 -4.38 -1.24
N HIS A 147 5.87 -3.74 -0.16
CA HIS A 147 5.54 -4.15 1.20
C HIS A 147 4.28 -3.41 1.70
N VAL A 148 3.24 -4.14 2.08
CA VAL A 148 1.95 -3.61 2.56
C VAL A 148 1.76 -3.97 4.04
N PRO A 149 1.74 -2.99 4.97
CA PRO A 149 1.68 -3.27 6.41
C PRO A 149 0.24 -3.52 6.90
N LEU A 150 -0.11 -4.79 7.15
CA LEU A 150 -1.48 -5.19 7.52
C LEU A 150 -1.96 -4.60 8.85
N ASP A 151 -1.07 -4.37 9.81
CA ASP A 151 -1.43 -3.79 11.12
C ASP A 151 -1.98 -2.37 11.02
N ARG A 152 -1.77 -1.69 9.90
CA ARG A 152 -2.15 -0.28 9.75
C ARG A 152 -3.60 -0.08 9.31
N PHE A 153 -4.29 -1.14 8.89
CA PHE A 153 -5.67 -1.08 8.40
C PHE A 153 -6.51 -2.26 8.86
N ILE A 154 -6.39 -2.66 10.13
CA ILE A 154 -7.04 -3.85 10.69
C ILE A 154 -8.56 -3.89 10.52
N HIS A 155 -9.23 -2.76 10.31
CA HIS A 155 -10.68 -2.69 10.14
C HIS A 155 -11.15 -2.79 8.68
N ALA A 156 -10.26 -2.63 7.71
CA ALA A 156 -10.63 -2.68 6.30
C ALA A 156 -11.03 -4.11 5.91
N ALA A 157 -12.27 -4.26 5.42
CA ALA A 157 -12.80 -5.54 4.97
C ALA A 157 -12.37 -5.87 3.53
N THR A 158 -12.09 -4.85 2.71
CA THR A 158 -11.68 -5.00 1.31
C THR A 158 -10.34 -4.31 1.06
N LEU A 159 -9.41 -5.03 0.45
CA LEU A 159 -8.16 -4.50 -0.07
C LEU A 159 -8.10 -4.74 -1.57
N ILE A 160 -7.85 -3.67 -2.32
CA ILE A 160 -7.67 -3.72 -3.78
C ILE A 160 -6.23 -3.30 -4.06
N ILE A 161 -5.49 -4.13 -4.78
CA ILE A 161 -4.11 -3.88 -5.15
C ILE A 161 -3.97 -3.91 -6.66
N SER A 162 -3.31 -2.88 -7.19
CA SER A 162 -2.73 -2.83 -8.52
C SER A 162 -1.23 -2.59 -8.36
N SER A 163 -0.41 -3.43 -8.97
CA SER A 163 1.05 -3.38 -8.78
C SER A 163 1.76 -4.05 -9.95
N PHE A 164 2.82 -3.41 -10.42
CA PHE A 164 3.72 -3.98 -11.43
C PHE A 164 4.87 -4.81 -10.80
N VAL A 165 4.94 -4.94 -9.47
CA VAL A 165 5.91 -5.76 -8.73
C VAL A 165 5.22 -6.76 -7.80
N GLN A 166 5.98 -7.73 -7.28
CA GLN A 166 5.48 -8.68 -6.27
C GLN A 166 4.98 -7.93 -5.03
N VAL A 167 3.86 -8.38 -4.47
CA VAL A 167 3.30 -7.82 -3.23
C VAL A 167 3.67 -8.73 -2.07
N LEU A 168 4.08 -8.16 -0.95
CA LEU A 168 4.26 -8.87 0.31
C LEU A 168 3.56 -8.13 1.44
N PHE A 169 2.85 -8.89 2.27
CA PHE A 169 2.27 -8.35 3.47
C PHE A 169 3.27 -8.38 4.62
N THR A 170 3.32 -7.30 5.37
CA THR A 170 4.24 -7.14 6.50
C THR A 170 3.47 -6.77 7.77
N HIS A 171 4.15 -6.92 8.90
CA HIS A 171 3.65 -6.56 10.21
C HIS A 171 4.80 -5.94 11.02
N ASN A 172 4.59 -4.77 11.61
CA ASN A 172 5.59 -4.14 12.45
C ASN A 172 5.64 -4.83 13.83
N PHE A 173 6.59 -5.76 14.03
CA PHE A 173 6.83 -6.42 15.32
C PHE A 173 7.69 -5.61 16.30
N ASP A 174 7.81 -4.29 16.11
CA ASP A 174 8.76 -3.47 16.88
C ASP A 174 8.47 -3.42 18.39
N ASN A 175 7.28 -3.84 18.84
CA ASN A 175 6.99 -4.04 20.27
C ASN A 175 7.14 -5.51 20.68
N LYS A 176 8.39 -5.92 20.93
CA LYS A 176 8.76 -7.24 21.49
C LYS A 176 8.17 -7.53 22.89
N ASP A 177 7.57 -6.54 23.55
CA ASP A 177 7.11 -6.66 24.94
C ASP A 177 5.61 -6.81 25.14
N SER A 178 4.77 -6.62 24.11
CA SER A 178 3.35 -6.90 24.22
C SER A 178 3.08 -8.34 23.85
N LYS A 179 2.85 -9.19 24.87
CA LYS A 179 2.01 -10.40 24.76
C LYS A 179 0.60 -9.97 24.32
N SER A 180 0.42 -9.56 23.07
CA SER A 180 -0.91 -9.26 22.54
C SER A 180 -1.57 -10.58 22.17
N THR A 181 -2.38 -11.06 23.11
CA THR A 181 -3.69 -11.67 22.84
C THR A 181 -4.28 -11.26 21.49
N ASP A 182 -5.01 -12.18 20.84
CA ASP A 182 -5.83 -12.15 19.60
C ASP A 182 -6.58 -10.84 19.18
N ILE A 183 -6.42 -9.73 19.89
CA ILE A 183 -7.31 -8.57 19.90
C ILE A 183 -7.23 -7.73 18.61
N ASN A 184 -6.17 -7.81 17.82
CA ASN A 184 -5.99 -6.95 16.64
C ASN A 184 -5.66 -7.74 15.36
N LYS A 185 -6.41 -8.82 15.07
CA LYS A 185 -6.30 -9.49 13.77
C LYS A 185 -6.91 -8.61 12.66
N PRO A 186 -6.29 -8.53 11.47
CA PRO A 186 -6.90 -7.85 10.34
C PRO A 186 -8.25 -8.48 9.97
N HIS A 187 -9.29 -7.66 9.79
CA HIS A 187 -10.62 -8.09 9.37
C HIS A 187 -10.77 -8.19 7.85
N LEU A 188 -9.67 -8.45 7.15
CA LEU A 188 -9.65 -8.48 5.69
C LEU A 188 -10.41 -9.71 5.19
N ARG A 189 -11.54 -9.48 4.52
CA ARG A 189 -12.40 -10.54 3.97
C ARG A 189 -12.28 -10.68 2.46
N GLU A 190 -11.96 -9.58 1.79
CA GLU A 190 -11.88 -9.52 0.33
C GLU A 190 -10.54 -8.93 -0.11
N LEU A 191 -9.83 -9.67 -0.94
CA LEU A 191 -8.58 -9.25 -1.56
C LEU A 191 -8.74 -9.23 -3.08
N ARG A 192 -8.49 -8.10 -3.73
CA ARG A 192 -8.59 -7.96 -5.18
C ARG A 192 -7.24 -7.59 -5.77
N PHE A 193 -6.79 -8.35 -6.76
CA PHE A 193 -5.66 -8.02 -7.61
C PHE A 193 -6.20 -7.57 -8.97
N ILE A 194 -5.93 -6.32 -9.33
CA ILE A 194 -6.46 -5.72 -10.56
C ILE A 194 -5.30 -5.11 -11.34
N GLY A 195 -5.10 -5.56 -12.58
CA GLY A 195 -4.06 -5.01 -13.46
C GLY A 195 -2.64 -5.28 -12.94
N CYS A 196 -2.41 -6.42 -12.28
CA CYS A 196 -1.07 -6.78 -11.80
C CYS A 196 -0.25 -7.43 -12.93
N GLU A 197 0.22 -6.61 -13.88
CA GLU A 197 0.85 -7.03 -15.14
C GLU A 197 1.96 -8.08 -14.95
N ASN A 198 2.85 -7.89 -13.97
CA ASN A 198 4.00 -8.78 -13.75
C ASN A 198 3.78 -9.84 -12.65
N MET A 199 2.55 -10.03 -12.19
CA MET A 199 2.26 -11.04 -11.17
C MET A 199 2.25 -12.44 -11.79
N THR A 200 3.17 -13.29 -11.34
CA THR A 200 3.21 -14.71 -11.72
C THR A 200 2.55 -15.56 -10.64
N SER A 201 2.28 -16.83 -10.94
CA SER A 201 1.77 -17.79 -9.96
C SER A 201 2.68 -17.94 -8.73
N ALA A 202 4.00 -17.87 -8.93
CA ALA A 202 4.97 -17.86 -7.84
C ALA A 202 4.89 -16.59 -6.98
N HIS A 203 4.68 -15.42 -7.59
CA HIS A 203 4.47 -14.16 -6.87
C HIS A 203 3.18 -14.19 -6.05
N LEU A 204 2.08 -14.67 -6.65
CA LEU A 204 0.80 -14.83 -5.95
C LEU A 204 0.95 -15.80 -4.77
N LYS A 205 1.61 -16.95 -4.97
CA LYS A 205 1.87 -17.91 -3.90
C LYS A 205 2.63 -17.27 -2.73
N ARG A 206 3.71 -16.52 -3.00
CA ARG A 206 4.43 -15.80 -1.94
C ARG A 206 3.57 -14.76 -1.22
N THR A 207 2.69 -14.09 -1.96
CA THR A 207 1.73 -13.12 -1.39
C THR A 207 0.80 -13.84 -0.39
N ILE A 208 0.26 -15.00 -0.78
CA ILE A 208 -0.60 -15.82 0.08
C ILE A 208 0.18 -16.39 1.27
N ASP A 209 1.38 -16.95 1.04
CA ASP A 209 2.26 -17.46 2.10
C ASP A 209 2.52 -16.35 3.16
N SER A 210 2.65 -15.08 2.75
CA SER A 210 2.82 -13.95 3.68
C SER A 210 1.55 -13.64 4.50
N LEU A 211 0.35 -13.82 3.94
CA LEU A 211 -0.92 -13.69 4.66
C LEU A 211 -1.12 -14.83 5.66
N GLU A 212 -0.74 -16.05 5.28
CA GLU A 212 -0.78 -17.23 6.15
C GLU A 212 0.16 -17.06 7.35
N LEU A 213 1.39 -16.60 7.11
CA LEU A 213 2.37 -16.32 8.17
C LEU A 213 1.83 -15.31 9.19
N LEU A 214 1.07 -14.31 8.72
CA LEU A 214 0.46 -13.28 9.56
C LEU A 214 -0.90 -13.69 10.14
N GLY A 215 -1.38 -14.91 9.85
CA GLY A 215 -2.64 -15.44 10.36
C GLY A 215 -3.88 -14.72 9.81
N ALA A 216 -3.75 -13.99 8.69
CA ALA A 216 -4.84 -13.23 8.06
C ALA A 216 -5.52 -14.01 6.93
N TRP A 217 -4.88 -15.05 6.39
CA TRP A 217 -5.40 -15.81 5.25
C TRP A 217 -6.71 -16.56 5.54
N ASP A 218 -6.91 -17.03 6.77
CA ASP A 218 -8.10 -17.79 7.15
C ASP A 218 -9.38 -16.93 7.13
N ASP A 219 -9.24 -15.63 7.39
CA ASP A 219 -10.34 -14.66 7.43
C ASP A 219 -10.73 -14.15 6.02
N ILE A 220 -9.89 -14.38 5.00
CA ILE A 220 -10.17 -13.98 3.62
C ILE A 220 -11.17 -14.96 3.00
N GLU A 221 -12.36 -14.45 2.71
CA GLU A 221 -13.48 -15.18 2.12
C GLU A 221 -13.40 -15.18 0.59
N THR A 222 -12.91 -14.09 -0.01
CA THR A 222 -12.89 -13.89 -1.47
C THR A 222 -11.56 -13.31 -1.94
N VAL A 223 -10.98 -13.94 -2.97
CA VAL A 223 -9.85 -13.42 -3.72
C VAL A 223 -10.28 -13.20 -5.16
N MET A 224 -10.26 -11.94 -5.60
CA MET A 224 -10.55 -11.57 -6.98
C MET A 224 -9.23 -11.35 -7.74
N VAL A 225 -9.13 -11.92 -8.93
CA VAL A 225 -8.04 -11.64 -9.87
C VAL A 225 -8.66 -11.15 -11.17
N GLN A 226 -8.28 -9.94 -11.58
CA GLN A 226 -8.81 -9.27 -12.76
C GLN A 226 -7.67 -8.63 -13.57
N GLU A 227 -7.67 -8.85 -14.89
CA GLU A 227 -6.74 -8.18 -15.82
C GLU A 227 -5.25 -8.39 -15.48
N CYS A 228 -4.87 -9.59 -14.99
CA CYS A 228 -3.48 -9.94 -14.68
C CYS A 228 -2.91 -10.87 -15.78
N GLU A 229 -2.14 -10.31 -16.72
CA GLU A 229 -1.70 -11.00 -17.95
C GLU A 229 -0.95 -12.32 -17.72
N HIS A 230 -0.14 -12.40 -16.65
CA HIS A 230 0.72 -13.57 -16.37
C HIS A 230 0.11 -14.55 -15.36
N LEU A 231 -1.15 -14.35 -14.98
CA LEU A 231 -1.90 -15.29 -14.16
C LEU A 231 -2.96 -15.95 -15.04
N ASN A 232 -2.85 -17.26 -15.27
CA ASN A 232 -3.94 -18.03 -15.86
C ASN A 232 -4.81 -18.65 -14.75
N TYR A 233 -6.04 -19.02 -15.11
CA TYR A 233 -7.01 -19.57 -14.17
C TYR A 233 -6.52 -20.82 -13.42
N GLU A 234 -5.82 -21.75 -14.12
CA GLU A 234 -5.34 -23.02 -13.54
C GLU A 234 -4.24 -22.81 -12.50
N ASP A 235 -3.36 -21.83 -12.72
CA ASP A 235 -2.32 -21.47 -11.78
C ASP A 235 -2.90 -20.76 -10.56
N VAL A 236 -3.87 -19.86 -10.76
CA VAL A 236 -4.50 -19.12 -9.67
C VAL A 236 -5.32 -20.05 -8.78
N ILE A 237 -6.09 -20.97 -9.36
CA ILE A 237 -6.89 -21.93 -8.58
C ILE A 237 -6.01 -22.87 -7.76
N ALA A 238 -4.82 -23.24 -8.26
CA ALA A 238 -3.86 -24.07 -7.54
C ALA A 238 -3.28 -23.37 -6.29
N VAL A 239 -3.22 -22.04 -6.29
CA VAL A 239 -2.70 -21.23 -5.17
C VAL A 239 -3.81 -20.79 -4.21
N VAL A 240 -4.91 -20.26 -4.73
CA VAL A 240 -5.99 -19.64 -3.95
C VAL A 240 -7.05 -20.65 -3.50
N GLY A 241 -7.24 -21.71 -4.29
CA GLY A 241 -8.34 -22.65 -4.14
C GLY A 241 -9.62 -22.18 -4.85
N ASP A 242 -10.41 -23.17 -5.28
CA ASP A 242 -11.66 -23.00 -6.01
C ASP A 242 -12.73 -22.23 -5.23
N LYS A 243 -12.80 -22.44 -3.92
CA LYS A 243 -13.85 -21.86 -3.06
C LYS A 243 -13.75 -20.36 -2.87
N ARG A 244 -12.54 -19.80 -2.92
CA ARG A 244 -12.28 -18.37 -2.63
C ARG A 244 -12.11 -17.54 -3.90
N LEU A 245 -11.83 -18.17 -5.05
CA LEU A 245 -11.44 -17.49 -6.27
C LEU A 245 -12.64 -16.90 -7.03
N GLN A 246 -12.53 -15.63 -7.39
CA GLN A 246 -13.31 -14.98 -8.46
C GLN A 246 -12.35 -14.48 -9.54
N TYR A 247 -12.46 -15.00 -10.75
CA TYR A 247 -11.49 -14.75 -11.81
C TYR A 247 -12.15 -14.10 -13.03
N PHE A 248 -11.60 -12.97 -13.47
CA PHE A 248 -12.11 -12.18 -14.59
C PHE A 248 -10.96 -11.86 -15.56
N CYS A 249 -11.05 -12.37 -16.78
CA CYS A 249 -10.14 -12.05 -17.89
C CYS A 249 -10.70 -10.91 -18.74
#